data_AF-A0ABD1VZR9-F1
#
_entry.id   AF-A0ABD1VZR9-F1
#
_cell.length_a   1.000
_cell.length_b   1.000
_cell.length_c   1.000
_cell.angle_alpha   90.00
_cell.angle_beta   90.00
_cell.angle_gamma   90.00
#
_symmetry.space_group_name_H-M   'P 1'
#
loop_
_entity.id
_entity.type
_entity.pdbx_description
1 polymer ?
#
loop_
_entity_poly.entity_id
_entity_poly.type
_entity_poly.pdbx_seq_one_letter_code
_entity_poly.pdbx_strand_id
1 'polypeptide(L)'
;MVVYLTKAKDLLSHFEVYELLQILRMENGYADTLSKLASSRDSDLMKAIPVEKLNRPSIDESLAPTAMTISESPRWMKEIITYLIEPNAAKRKTRSTKALQKGCKVRTTRRDPV
;
A
#
# COMPACT_ATOMS: atom_id res chain seq x y z
N MET A 1 2.41 -30.90 -4.12
CA MET A 1 3.28 -29.81 -4.64
C MET A 1 3.10 -29.54 -6.13
N VAL A 2 2.98 -30.56 -7.00
CA VAL A 2 2.88 -30.37 -8.46
C VAL A 2 1.75 -29.41 -8.86
N VAL A 3 0.57 -29.50 -8.23
CA VAL A 3 -0.61 -28.68 -8.55
C VAL A 3 -0.42 -27.17 -8.28
N TYR A 4 0.31 -26.80 -7.23
CA TYR A 4 0.60 -25.38 -6.95
C TYR A 4 1.60 -24.82 -7.96
N LEU A 5 2.57 -25.63 -8.38
CA LEU A 5 3.56 -25.25 -9.36
C LEU A 5 2.94 -25.04 -10.74
N THR A 6 2.03 -25.93 -11.17
CA THR A 6 1.30 -25.74 -12.43
C THR A 6 0.49 -24.46 -12.39
N LYS A 7 -0.25 -24.21 -11.30
CA LYS A 7 -1.01 -22.96 -11.14
C LYS A 7 -0.12 -21.73 -11.20
N ALA A 8 1.02 -21.73 -10.53
CA ALA A 8 1.96 -20.59 -10.57
C ALA A 8 2.50 -20.33 -11.99
N LYS A 9 2.78 -21.40 -12.76
CA LYS A 9 3.19 -21.28 -14.17
C LYS A 9 2.07 -20.73 -15.05
N ASP A 10 0.83 -21.17 -14.84
CA ASP A 10 -0.35 -20.66 -15.55
C ASP A 10 -0.57 -19.17 -15.26
N LEU A 11 -0.27 -18.70 -14.04
CA LEU A 11 -0.31 -17.27 -13.72
C LEU A 11 0.79 -16.49 -14.42
N LEU A 12 2.01 -17.02 -14.42
CA LEU A 12 3.16 -16.37 -15.04
C LEU A 12 2.97 -16.18 -16.55
N SER A 13 2.26 -17.07 -17.23
CA SER A 13 1.98 -16.94 -18.66
C SER A 13 1.07 -15.76 -19.03
N HIS A 14 0.44 -15.09 -18.05
CA HIS A 14 -0.34 -13.88 -18.30
C HIS A 14 0.53 -12.62 -18.42
N PHE A 15 1.80 -12.68 -18.01
CA PHE A 15 2.75 -11.60 -18.15
C PHE A 15 3.54 -11.75 -19.45
N GLU A 16 3.67 -10.66 -20.22
CA GLU A 16 4.43 -10.64 -21.47
C GLU A 16 5.94 -10.85 -21.22
N VAL A 17 6.46 -10.25 -20.14
CA VAL A 17 7.84 -10.40 -19.68
C VAL A 17 7.85 -10.48 -18.15
N TYR A 18 8.61 -11.41 -17.59
CA TYR A 18 8.79 -11.53 -16.14
C TYR A 18 10.22 -11.99 -15.78
N GLU A 19 10.68 -11.58 -14.59
CA GLU A 19 11.95 -12.01 -14.01
C GLU A 19 11.70 -12.53 -12.59
N LEU A 20 12.36 -13.63 -12.22
CA LEU A 20 12.28 -14.22 -10.90
C LEU A 20 13.59 -13.95 -10.16
N LEU A 21 13.56 -13.01 -9.23
CA LEU A 21 14.71 -12.65 -8.40
C LEU A 21 14.61 -13.31 -7.04
N GLN A 22 15.68 -14.01 -6.64
CA GLN A 22 15.80 -14.51 -5.28
C GLN A 22 16.33 -13.41 -4.37
N ILE A 23 15.53 -13.03 -3.39
CA ILE A 23 15.88 -11.97 -2.42
C ILE A 23 16.19 -12.62 -1.07
N LEU A 24 17.14 -12.03 -0.33
CA LEU A 24 17.47 -12.46 1.03
C LEU A 24 16.27 -12.23 1.96
N ARG A 25 16.05 -13.14 2.90
CA ARG A 25 14.92 -13.02 3.85
C ARG A 25 14.94 -11.71 4.64
N MET A 26 16.14 -11.23 5.00
CA MET A 26 16.33 -9.96 5.71
C MET A 26 15.77 -8.75 4.95
N GLU A 27 15.79 -8.81 3.62
CA GLU A 27 15.32 -7.74 2.73
C GLU A 27 13.83 -7.89 2.40
N ASN A 28 13.27 -9.10 2.51
CA ASN A 28 11.86 -9.39 2.28
C ASN A 28 10.97 -9.21 3.53
N GLY A 29 11.36 -8.30 4.43
CA GLY A 29 10.69 -8.11 5.72
C GLY A 29 9.20 -7.75 5.59
N TYR A 30 8.82 -7.01 4.54
CA TYR A 30 7.43 -6.60 4.32
C TYR A 30 6.50 -7.76 3.94
N ALA A 31 6.96 -8.69 3.10
CA ALA A 31 6.17 -9.88 2.79
C ALA A 31 6.04 -10.79 4.03
N ASP A 32 7.12 -10.90 4.82
CA ASP A 32 7.12 -11.66 6.07
C ASP A 32 6.14 -11.07 7.11
N THR A 33 6.03 -9.74 7.24
CA THR A 33 5.06 -9.10 8.16
C THR A 33 3.62 -9.32 7.70
N LEU A 34 3.33 -9.18 6.40
CA LEU A 34 2.01 -9.47 5.84
C LEU A 34 1.63 -10.94 6.01
N SER A 35 2.57 -11.87 5.76
CA SER A 35 2.33 -13.30 5.95
C SER A 35 2.00 -13.62 7.42
N LYS A 36 2.71 -12.99 8.37
CA LYS A 36 2.42 -13.12 9.80
C LYS A 36 1.04 -12.58 10.14
N LEU A 37 0.67 -11.41 9.64
CA LEU A 37 -0.65 -10.80 9.86
C LEU A 37 -1.78 -11.68 9.31
N ALA A 38 -1.63 -12.19 8.09
CA ALA A 38 -2.61 -13.10 7.50
C ALA A 38 -2.75 -14.41 8.28
N SER A 39 -1.66 -14.89 8.88
CA SER A 39 -1.64 -16.11 9.70
C SER A 39 -2.06 -15.87 11.16
N SER A 40 -2.03 -14.62 11.66
CA SER A 40 -2.28 -14.29 13.06
C SER A 40 -3.76 -14.22 13.43
N ARG A 41 -4.62 -14.95 12.72
CA ARG A 41 -6.04 -15.03 13.02
C ARG A 41 -6.21 -15.62 14.43
N ASP A 42 -6.67 -14.76 15.35
CA ASP A 42 -7.00 -15.05 16.76
C ASP A 42 -5.90 -15.70 17.62
N SER A 43 -4.61 -15.54 17.28
CA SER A 43 -3.51 -16.12 18.07
C SER A 43 -3.22 -15.38 19.38
N ASP A 44 -3.81 -14.21 19.61
CA ASP A 44 -3.66 -13.48 20.89
C ASP A 44 -4.26 -14.28 22.07
N LEU A 45 -5.12 -15.26 21.79
CA LEU A 45 -5.76 -16.09 22.81
C LEU A 45 -4.94 -17.31 23.23
N MET A 46 -4.06 -17.85 22.39
CA MET A 46 -3.23 -19.02 22.74
C MET A 46 -1.95 -19.05 21.92
N LYS A 47 -0.83 -19.31 22.60
CA LYS A 47 0.53 -19.53 22.08
C LYS A 47 0.64 -20.84 21.27
N ALA A 48 -0.39 -21.20 20.52
CA ALA A 48 -0.51 -22.40 19.71
C ALA A 48 -0.61 -22.00 18.24
N ILE A 49 0.17 -22.65 17.37
CA ILE A 49 0.13 -22.43 15.92
C ILE A 49 -1.20 -23.02 15.42
N PRO A 50 -2.15 -22.21 14.93
CA PRO A 50 -3.39 -22.75 14.37
C PRO A 50 -3.06 -23.47 13.08
N VAL A 51 -3.26 -24.79 13.05
CA VAL A 51 -3.18 -25.58 11.81
C VAL A 51 -4.60 -25.73 11.29
N GLU A 52 -5.01 -24.83 10.39
CA GLU A 52 -6.31 -24.91 9.72
C GLU A 52 -6.25 -25.96 8.60
N LYS A 53 -7.11 -26.98 8.69
CA LYS A 53 -7.26 -27.98 7.63
C LYS A 53 -8.51 -27.65 6.83
N LEU A 54 -8.30 -27.17 5.60
CA LEU A 54 -9.41 -26.94 4.67
C LEU A 54 -10.00 -28.26 4.19
N ASN A 55 -11.34 -28.33 4.09
CA ASN A 55 -12.06 -29.50 3.58
C ASN A 55 -11.89 -29.67 2.06
N ARG A 56 -11.55 -28.59 1.35
CA ARG A 56 -11.27 -28.55 -0.08
C ARG A 56 -9.98 -27.79 -0.32
N PRO A 57 -9.19 -28.13 -1.36
CA PRO A 57 -7.98 -27.39 -1.67
C PRO A 57 -8.32 -25.97 -2.13
N SER A 58 -7.62 -24.97 -1.58
CA SER A 58 -7.79 -23.56 -1.96
C SER A 58 -7.47 -23.27 -3.44
N ILE A 59 -6.83 -24.21 -4.14
CA ILE A 59 -6.48 -24.10 -5.56
C ILE A 59 -7.72 -24.22 -6.47
N ASP A 60 -8.75 -24.92 -6.01
CA ASP A 60 -9.99 -25.16 -6.77
C ASP A 60 -11.01 -24.02 -6.61
N GLU A 61 -10.80 -23.12 -5.64
CA GLU A 61 -11.64 -21.93 -5.52
C GLU A 61 -11.40 -21.02 -6.74
N SER A 62 -12.47 -20.77 -7.50
CA SER A 62 -12.49 -19.95 -8.70
C SER A 62 -12.35 -18.45 -8.40
N LEU A 63 -11.49 -18.07 -7.44
CA LEU A 63 -10.96 -16.73 -7.41
C LEU A 63 -10.05 -16.63 -8.62
N ALA A 64 -10.63 -16.13 -9.72
CA ALA A 64 -9.85 -15.65 -10.84
C ALA A 64 -8.68 -14.86 -10.24
N PRO A 65 -7.43 -15.15 -10.64
CA PRO A 65 -6.30 -14.38 -10.19
C PRO A 65 -6.54 -13.01 -10.77
N THR A 66 -7.15 -12.16 -9.96
CA THR A 66 -7.27 -10.75 -10.26
C THR A 66 -5.82 -10.33 -10.12
N ALA A 67 -5.09 -10.34 -11.22
CA ALA A 67 -3.82 -9.65 -11.30
C ALA A 67 -4.17 -8.27 -10.75
N MET A 68 -3.76 -8.01 -9.50
CA MET A 68 -4.01 -6.76 -8.81
C MET A 68 -3.12 -5.75 -9.49
N THR A 69 -3.54 -5.41 -10.70
CA THR A 69 -2.89 -4.48 -11.58
C THR A 69 -3.13 -3.18 -10.87
N ILE A 70 -2.07 -2.62 -10.32
CA ILE A 70 -2.16 -1.32 -9.69
C ILE A 70 -2.42 -0.37 -10.85
N SER A 71 -3.70 -0.10 -11.13
CA SER A 71 -4.07 0.86 -12.15
C SER A 71 -3.31 2.15 -11.81
N GLU A 72 -2.53 2.66 -12.75
CA GLU A 72 -2.01 4.02 -12.67
C GLU A 72 -3.18 4.99 -12.88
N SER A 73 -4.13 4.97 -11.95
CA SER A 73 -5.08 6.06 -11.81
C SER A 73 -4.28 7.34 -11.56
N PRO A 74 -4.79 8.53 -11.94
CA PRO A 74 -4.09 9.78 -11.68
C PRO A 74 -3.95 9.94 -10.16
N ARG A 75 -2.79 9.53 -9.63
CA ARG A 75 -2.51 9.56 -8.20
C ARG A 75 -2.49 11.03 -7.79
N TRP A 76 -3.10 11.34 -6.65
CA TRP A 76 -2.94 12.62 -5.93
C TRP A 76 -1.47 13.06 -5.86
N MET A 77 -0.54 12.10 -5.86
CA MET A 77 0.91 12.31 -5.91
C MET A 77 1.39 13.03 -7.18
N LYS A 78 0.76 12.81 -8.33
CA LYS A 78 1.12 13.45 -9.61
C LYS A 78 0.94 14.97 -9.51
N GLU A 79 -0.14 15.43 -8.87
CA GLU A 79 -0.39 16.86 -8.65
C GLU A 79 0.67 17.49 -7.73
N ILE A 80 1.05 16.79 -6.66
CA ILE A 80 2.10 17.25 -5.74
C ILE A 80 3.45 17.32 -6.46
N ILE A 81 3.82 16.29 -7.22
CA ILE A 81 5.06 16.26 -7.99
C ILE A 81 5.09 17.40 -9.02
N THR A 82 4.01 17.64 -9.76
CA THR A 82 3.93 18.76 -10.71
C THR A 82 4.07 20.12 -10.03
N TYR A 83 3.52 20.30 -8.83
CA TYR A 83 3.67 21.53 -8.06
C TYR A 83 5.12 21.76 -7.60
N LEU A 84 5.81 20.69 -7.20
CA LEU A 84 7.21 20.75 -6.78
C LEU A 84 8.17 21.02 -7.96
N ILE A 85 7.86 20.50 -9.15
CA ILE A 85 8.66 20.71 -10.37
C ILE A 85 8.36 22.08 -11.00
N GLU A 86 7.09 22.49 -11.05
CA GLU A 86 6.63 23.72 -11.69
C GLU A 86 5.90 24.65 -10.69
N PRO A 87 6.63 25.31 -9.78
CA PRO A 87 6.02 26.18 -8.76
C PRO A 87 5.24 27.39 -9.35
N ASN A 88 5.37 27.65 -10.65
CA ASN A 88 4.74 28.77 -11.34
C ASN A 88 3.45 28.44 -12.12
N ALA A 89 3.14 27.16 -12.38
CA ALA A 89 1.94 26.77 -13.13
C ALA A 89 0.65 26.80 -12.28
N ALA A 90 0.77 26.72 -10.94
CA ALA A 90 -0.35 26.65 -10.00
C ALA A 90 -0.75 28.00 -9.37
N LYS A 91 -0.56 29.14 -10.06
CA LYS A 91 -1.11 30.44 -9.61
C LYS A 91 -2.64 30.54 -9.74
N ARG A 92 -3.33 29.45 -10.09
CA ARG A 92 -4.79 29.41 -10.11
C ARG A 92 -5.31 29.26 -8.67
N LYS A 93 -5.46 30.39 -7.99
CA LYS A 93 -6.03 30.52 -6.64
C LYS A 93 -7.33 29.69 -6.55
N THR A 94 -7.27 28.51 -5.96
CA THR A 94 -8.48 27.82 -5.52
C THR A 94 -9.00 28.52 -4.27
N ARG A 95 -10.32 28.66 -4.18
CA ARG A 95 -11.04 29.42 -3.14
C ARG A 95 -10.68 29.02 -1.70
N SER A 96 -10.06 27.86 -1.48
CA SER A 96 -9.74 27.30 -0.16
C SER A 96 -8.63 28.03 0.60
N THR A 97 -7.73 28.77 -0.07
CA THR A 97 -6.66 29.51 0.64
C THR A 97 -7.15 30.76 1.36
N LYS A 98 -8.40 31.21 1.13
CA LYS A 98 -9.00 32.33 1.87
C LYS A 98 -9.41 31.98 3.30
N ALA A 99 -9.54 30.69 3.63
CA ALA A 99 -9.95 30.25 4.97
C ALA A 99 -8.79 30.32 5.99
N LEU A 100 -7.56 29.99 5.57
CA LEU A 100 -6.39 29.97 6.47
C LEU A 100 -5.88 31.38 6.83
N GLN A 101 -6.06 32.36 5.94
CA GLN A 101 -5.54 33.72 6.19
C GLN A 101 -6.38 34.52 7.20
N LYS A 102 -7.65 34.13 7.44
CA LYS A 102 -8.53 34.78 8.41
C LYS A 102 -8.27 34.36 9.86
N GLY A 103 -7.45 33.33 10.11
CA GLY A 103 -7.17 32.80 11.46
C GLY A 103 -5.94 33.40 12.16
N CYS A 104 -5.06 34.13 11.47
CA CYS A 104 -3.80 34.64 12.05
C CYS A 104 -3.83 36.10 12.51
N LYS A 105 -4.99 36.78 12.50
CA LYS A 105 -5.11 38.11 13.12
C LYS A 105 -5.61 37.90 14.55
N VAL A 106 -4.77 38.24 15.54
CA VAL A 106 -5.08 38.47 16.98
C VAL A 106 -4.29 37.55 17.92
N ARG A 107 -3.06 37.98 18.25
CA ARG A 107 -2.64 38.29 19.63
C ARG A 107 -1.17 38.75 19.65
N THR A 108 -0.96 40.06 19.58
CA THR A 108 0.29 40.68 20.04
C THR A 108 -0.06 41.88 20.90
N THR A 109 -0.05 41.70 22.22
CA THR A 109 0.14 42.81 23.15
C THR A 109 1.21 42.40 24.16
N ARG A 110 2.40 42.96 23.92
CA ARG A 110 3.46 43.32 24.85
C ARG A 110 3.20 43.07 26.34
N ARG A 111 4.19 42.49 27.02
CA ARG A 111 4.68 43.03 28.29
C ARG A 111 6.18 42.74 28.42
N ASP A 112 6.92 43.82 28.66
CA ASP A 112 8.39 43.92 28.73
C ASP A 112 8.97 43.25 30.00
N PRO A 113 10.28 42.91 30.05
CA PRO A 113 10.90 42.27 31.20
C PRO A 113 11.50 43.27 32.21
N VAL A 114 11.58 42.87 33.48
CA VAL A 114 12.56 43.35 34.48
C VAL A 114 13.49 42.19 34.78
#